data_AF-A0A7K2WJR4-F1
#
_entry.id   AF-A0A7K2WJR4-F1
#
_cell.length_a   1.000
_cell.length_b   1.000
_cell.length_c   1.000
_cell.angle_alpha   90.00
_cell.angle_beta   90.00
_cell.angle_gamma   90.00
#
_symmetry.space_group_name_H-M   'P 1'
#
loop_
_entity.id
_entity.type
_entity.pdbx_description
1 polymer ?
#
loop_
_entity_poly.entity_id
_entity_poly.type
_entity_poly.pdbx_seq_one_letter_code
_entity_poly.pdbx_strand_id
1 'polypeptide(L)'
;AARAGIRAGDTVRTVDGASVAKRPVTEVMALLRGDTRSAPAGSSVVLGLERDGHRWTRTLRRAELTTESVTVGTLAGGARLIKVEAFTKGTGARVRDAVLDAPGEAGVLLDLRGNGGGLVSEAVTAASAFLDGGLVATYDINGEQRVLNADPGGDTTRPLVVLVDSGTMSAAELVTGALQDRGRSITVGARTFGKGSVQMPSKLPDGSVAELTVGHYRTPDGHGVDGRGITPDVQVSERAQDRARTVLSGLGGNG
;
A
#
# COMPACT_ATOMS: atom_id res chain seq x y z
N ALA A 1 12.71 10.93 4.37
CA ALA A 1 13.60 9.90 4.95
C ALA A 1 14.83 9.62 4.08
N ALA A 2 14.68 9.16 2.82
CA ALA A 2 15.82 8.81 1.96
C ALA A 2 16.86 9.94 1.77
N ARG A 3 16.41 11.18 1.51
CA ARG A 3 17.30 12.37 1.42
C ARG A 3 18.04 12.68 2.73
N ALA A 4 17.58 12.13 3.85
CA ALA A 4 18.17 12.29 5.17
C ALA A 4 19.10 11.13 5.55
N GLY A 5 19.41 10.21 4.63
CA GLY A 5 20.35 9.11 4.84
C GLY A 5 19.77 7.89 5.59
N ILE A 6 18.46 7.89 5.86
CA ILE A 6 17.76 6.74 6.44
C ILE A 6 17.59 5.67 5.36
N ARG A 7 17.93 4.43 5.68
CA ARG A 7 17.92 3.28 4.75
C ARG A 7 17.05 2.15 5.32
N ALA A 8 16.65 1.24 4.44
CA ALA A 8 16.05 -0.02 4.88
C ALA A 8 17.02 -0.75 5.83
N GLY A 9 16.48 -1.35 6.89
CA GLY A 9 17.26 -1.94 7.98
C GLY A 9 17.48 -1.01 9.19
N ASP A 10 17.21 0.30 9.06
CA ASP A 10 17.21 1.21 10.22
C ASP A 10 16.06 0.92 11.16
N THR A 11 16.37 0.77 12.45
CA THR A 11 15.36 0.59 13.49
C THR A 11 15.04 1.93 14.12
N VAL A 12 13.76 2.33 14.08
CA VAL A 12 13.27 3.50 14.83
C VAL A 12 13.11 3.10 16.30
N ARG A 13 13.89 3.72 17.19
CA ARG A 13 13.86 3.50 18.64
C ARG A 13 13.01 4.53 19.37
N THR A 14 13.05 5.78 18.93
CA THR A 14 12.28 6.88 19.52
C THR A 14 11.71 7.82 18.47
N VAL A 15 10.56 8.42 18.77
CA VAL A 15 9.98 9.54 18.02
C VAL A 15 9.75 10.69 19.00
N ASP A 16 10.36 11.84 18.73
CA ASP A 16 10.34 13.03 19.61
C ASP A 16 10.75 12.71 21.06
N GLY A 17 11.77 11.85 21.21
CA GLY A 17 12.28 11.40 22.51
C GLY A 17 11.47 10.28 23.18
N ALA A 18 10.25 10.01 22.73
CA ALA A 18 9.43 8.93 23.28
C ALA A 18 9.81 7.58 22.67
N SER A 19 10.02 6.56 23.52
CA SER A 19 10.30 5.19 23.07
C SER A 19 9.11 4.59 22.32
N VAL A 20 9.41 3.88 21.23
CA VAL A 20 8.43 3.18 20.39
C VAL A 20 8.56 1.65 20.43
N ALA A 21 9.47 1.10 21.24
CA ALA A 21 9.83 -0.32 21.22
C ALA A 21 8.68 -1.31 21.55
N LYS A 22 7.57 -0.83 22.12
CA LYS A 22 6.39 -1.63 22.48
C LYS A 22 5.08 -1.04 21.95
N ARG A 23 5.16 -0.06 21.05
CA ARG A 23 3.98 0.57 20.48
C ARG A 23 3.54 -0.20 19.23
N PRO A 24 2.23 -0.35 18.97
CA PRO A 24 1.74 -0.83 17.68
C PRO A 24 2.30 0.02 16.54
N VAL A 25 2.63 -0.60 15.41
CA VAL A 25 3.20 0.12 14.26
C VAL A 25 2.31 1.26 13.77
N THR A 26 0.98 1.11 13.87
CA THR A 26 0.01 2.15 13.51
C THR A 26 0.16 3.40 14.36
N GLU A 27 0.40 3.21 15.66
CA GLU A 27 0.65 4.31 16.58
C GLU A 27 1.98 4.99 16.26
N VAL A 28 3.03 4.21 15.98
CA VAL A 28 4.32 4.76 15.53
C VAL A 28 4.17 5.55 14.23
N MET A 29 3.42 5.03 13.26
CA MET A 29 3.13 5.72 12.00
C MET A 29 2.31 7.00 12.24
N ALA A 30 1.36 7.01 13.17
CA ALA A 30 0.63 8.21 13.55
C ALA A 30 1.57 9.27 14.16
N LEU A 31 2.48 8.87 15.05
CA LEU A 31 3.52 9.75 15.60
C LEU A 31 4.45 10.27 14.49
N LEU A 32 4.80 9.45 13.50
CA LEU A 32 5.64 9.84 12.35
C LEU A 32 4.93 10.69 11.31
N ARG A 33 3.60 10.64 11.24
CA ARG A 33 2.78 11.52 10.37
C ARG A 33 2.43 12.84 11.05
N GLY A 34 2.18 12.83 12.35
CA GLY A 34 1.68 13.99 13.09
C GLY A 34 0.20 14.22 12.81
N ASP A 35 -0.41 15.15 13.56
CA ASP A 35 -1.79 15.58 13.35
C ASP A 35 -1.85 17.06 12.92
N THR A 36 -3.01 17.51 12.44
CA THR A 36 -3.18 18.86 11.90
C THR A 36 -3.08 19.99 12.94
N ARG A 37 -3.12 19.68 14.23
CA ARG A 37 -3.13 20.67 15.33
C ARG A 37 -1.77 20.77 16.02
N SER A 38 -1.22 19.64 16.47
CA SER A 38 -0.02 19.57 17.31
C SER A 38 1.26 19.36 16.50
N ALA A 39 1.16 18.70 15.34
CA ALA A 39 2.32 18.35 14.51
C ALA A 39 1.98 18.42 13.00
N PRO A 40 1.59 19.61 12.49
CA PRO A 40 1.11 19.76 11.12
C PRO A 40 2.20 19.52 10.09
N ALA A 41 1.81 19.45 8.81
CA ALA A 41 2.75 19.44 7.70
C ALA A 41 3.76 20.60 7.79
N GLY A 42 5.00 20.33 7.42
CA GLY A 42 6.11 21.29 7.55
C GLY A 42 6.75 21.37 8.93
N SER A 43 6.14 20.79 9.98
CA SER A 43 6.75 20.67 11.31
C SER A 43 7.90 19.63 11.31
N SER A 44 8.70 19.62 12.38
CA SER A 44 9.83 18.70 12.53
C SER A 44 9.46 17.49 13.39
N VAL A 45 10.12 16.37 13.12
CA VAL A 45 10.07 15.15 13.95
C VAL A 45 11.49 14.64 14.15
N VAL A 46 11.85 14.34 15.40
CA VAL A 46 13.18 13.83 15.76
C VAL A 46 13.10 12.32 15.93
N LEU A 47 13.83 11.60 15.08
CA LEU A 47 13.91 10.14 15.16
C LEU A 47 15.18 9.73 15.88
N GLY A 48 15.07 8.84 16.86
CA GLY A 48 16.19 8.05 17.37
C GLY A 48 16.28 6.77 16.56
N LEU A 49 17.40 6.56 15.89
CA LEU A 49 17.63 5.47 14.95
C LEU A 49 18.76 4.57 15.43
N GLU A 50 18.70 3.31 15.03
CA GLU A 50 19.74 2.33 15.30
C GLU A 50 20.00 1.46 14.05
N ARG A 51 21.28 1.20 13.78
CA ARG A 51 21.77 0.26 12.76
C ARG A 51 23.07 -0.36 13.26
N ASP A 52 23.14 -1.68 13.25
CA ASP A 52 24.33 -2.45 13.67
C ASP A 52 24.89 -2.03 15.05
N GLY A 53 23.99 -1.72 15.99
CA GLY A 53 24.33 -1.25 17.34
C GLY A 53 24.74 0.23 17.44
N HIS A 54 24.98 0.92 16.32
CA HIS A 54 25.21 2.36 16.30
C HIS A 54 23.90 3.13 16.41
N ARG A 55 23.84 4.12 17.31
CA ARG A 55 22.66 4.95 17.56
C ARG A 55 22.92 6.40 17.17
N TRP A 56 21.95 7.01 16.50
CA TRP A 56 22.00 8.43 16.14
C TRP A 56 20.60 9.04 16.14
N THR A 57 20.54 10.36 16.13
CA THR A 57 19.29 11.09 15.94
C THR A 57 19.23 11.74 14.56
N ARG A 58 18.03 11.83 13.99
CA ARG A 58 17.80 12.55 12.75
C ARG A 58 16.51 13.35 12.83
N THR A 59 16.63 14.66 12.60
CA THR A 59 15.47 15.53 12.43
C THR A 59 14.99 15.42 10.99
N LEU A 60 13.72 15.10 10.81
CA LEU A 60 13.02 15.13 9.54
C LEU A 60 11.95 16.20 9.56
N ARG A 61 11.62 16.72 8.38
CA ARG A 61 10.47 17.61 8.20
C ARG A 61 9.29 16.77 7.72
N ARG A 62 8.13 16.90 8.37
CA ARG A 62 6.88 16.29 7.93
C ARG A 62 6.48 16.93 6.60
N ALA A 63 6.18 16.10 5.62
CA ALA A 63 5.65 16.57 4.35
C ALA A 63 4.13 16.63 4.44
N GLU A 64 3.53 17.58 3.73
CA GLU A 64 2.10 17.55 3.47
C GLU A 64 1.82 16.34 2.58
N LEU A 65 0.97 15.43 3.06
CA LEU A 65 0.38 14.41 2.21
C LEU A 65 -0.64 15.14 1.34
N THR A 66 -0.40 15.15 0.03
CA THR A 66 -1.31 15.80 -0.90
C THR A 66 -2.71 15.19 -0.74
N THR A 67 -3.76 15.97 -0.92
CA THR A 67 -5.13 15.45 -0.97
C THR A 67 -5.37 14.57 -2.21
N GLU A 68 -4.49 14.67 -3.21
CA GLU A 68 -4.50 13.83 -4.40
C GLU A 68 -3.92 12.45 -4.08
N SER A 69 -4.76 11.56 -3.56
CA SER A 69 -4.33 10.18 -3.26
C SER A 69 -3.97 9.34 -4.49
N VAL A 70 -4.25 9.85 -5.70
CA VAL A 70 -3.96 9.20 -6.98
C VAL A 70 -3.28 10.20 -7.91
N THR A 71 -2.07 9.89 -8.36
CA THR A 71 -1.37 10.65 -9.41
C THR A 71 -1.32 9.81 -10.68
N VAL A 72 -1.68 10.42 -11.80
CA VAL A 72 -1.70 9.77 -13.12
C VAL A 72 -0.61 10.35 -14.01
N GLY A 73 0.11 9.47 -14.71
CA GLY A 73 1.12 9.87 -15.68
C GLY A 73 1.15 8.92 -16.89
N THR A 74 2.04 9.21 -17.83
CA THR A 74 2.30 8.37 -18.99
C THR A 74 3.79 8.06 -19.04
N LEU A 75 4.12 6.79 -19.16
CA LEU A 75 5.49 6.30 -19.28
C LEU A 75 5.93 6.34 -20.74
N ALA A 76 7.24 6.36 -21.00
CA ALA A 76 7.73 6.17 -22.37
C ALA A 76 7.30 4.79 -22.88
N GLY A 77 6.75 4.74 -24.09
CA GLY A 77 6.05 3.58 -24.64
C GLY A 77 4.52 3.63 -24.49
N GLY A 78 3.95 4.72 -23.94
CA GLY A 78 2.50 4.97 -23.93
C GLY A 78 1.76 4.36 -22.73
N ALA A 79 2.41 3.50 -21.95
CA ALA A 79 1.83 2.87 -20.76
C ALA A 79 1.37 3.91 -19.72
N ARG A 80 0.23 3.63 -19.08
CA ARG A 80 -0.38 4.47 -18.04
C ARG A 80 0.30 4.20 -16.69
N LEU A 81 0.84 5.22 -16.04
CA LEU A 81 1.27 5.16 -14.64
C LEU A 81 0.13 5.63 -13.75
N ILE A 82 -0.28 4.80 -12.79
CA ILE A 82 -1.24 5.14 -11.75
C ILE A 82 -0.55 4.95 -10.41
N LYS A 83 -0.20 6.04 -9.73
CA LYS A 83 0.39 5.99 -8.39
C LYS A 83 -0.70 6.23 -7.35
N VAL A 84 -0.83 5.32 -6.39
CA VAL A 84 -1.79 5.44 -5.28
C VAL A 84 -1.03 5.59 -3.97
N GLU A 85 -1.12 6.76 -3.33
CA GLU A 85 -0.38 7.05 -2.09
C GLU A 85 -1.10 6.54 -0.84
N ALA A 86 -2.43 6.51 -0.86
CA ALA A 86 -3.29 5.99 0.20
C ALA A 86 -4.70 5.69 -0.32
N PHE A 87 -5.42 4.78 0.31
CA PHE A 87 -6.83 4.52 0.00
C PHE A 87 -7.75 5.42 0.82
N THR A 88 -7.93 6.66 0.37
CA THR A 88 -8.89 7.62 0.96
C THR A 88 -10.20 7.63 0.17
N LYS A 89 -11.23 8.30 0.68
CA LYS A 89 -12.54 8.38 0.01
C LYS A 89 -12.41 8.85 -1.45
N GLY A 90 -13.02 8.11 -2.38
CA GLY A 90 -13.00 8.38 -3.82
C GLY A 90 -11.70 7.99 -4.55
N THR A 91 -10.76 7.32 -3.87
CA THR A 91 -9.54 6.81 -4.51
C THR A 91 -9.87 5.70 -5.51
N GLY A 92 -10.76 4.78 -5.16
CA GLY A 92 -11.12 3.64 -6.01
C GLY A 92 -11.73 4.09 -7.34
N ALA A 93 -12.64 5.07 -7.30
CA ALA A 93 -13.22 5.67 -8.50
C ALA A 93 -12.14 6.32 -9.38
N ARG A 94 -11.24 7.12 -8.80
CA ARG A 94 -10.14 7.76 -9.54
C ARG A 94 -9.18 6.77 -10.17
N VAL A 95 -8.92 5.62 -9.53
CA VAL A 95 -8.14 4.53 -10.14
C VAL A 95 -8.89 3.95 -11.34
N ARG A 96 -10.19 3.66 -11.20
CA ARG A 96 -11.02 3.15 -12.31
C ARG A 96 -11.02 4.11 -13.49
N ASP A 97 -11.25 5.41 -13.25
CA ASP A 97 -11.24 6.43 -14.29
C ASP A 97 -9.87 6.48 -15.00
N ALA A 98 -8.76 6.44 -14.25
CA ALA A 98 -7.42 6.44 -14.81
C ALA A 98 -7.10 5.20 -15.66
N VAL A 99 -7.72 4.05 -15.37
CA VAL A 99 -7.62 2.83 -16.20
C VAL A 99 -8.46 2.96 -17.46
N LEU A 100 -9.68 3.51 -17.36
CA LEU A 100 -10.54 3.74 -18.53
C LEU A 100 -9.94 4.75 -19.50
N ASP A 101 -9.31 5.81 -18.97
CA ASP A 101 -8.62 6.85 -19.73
C ASP A 101 -7.23 6.42 -20.25
N ALA A 102 -6.81 5.18 -20.02
CA ALA A 102 -5.56 4.66 -20.57
C ALA A 102 -5.68 4.52 -22.11
N PRO A 103 -4.71 5.05 -22.88
CA PRO A 103 -4.81 5.06 -24.34
C PRO A 103 -4.71 3.66 -24.94
N GLY A 104 -5.74 3.24 -25.70
CA GLY A 104 -5.75 1.98 -26.44
C GLY A 104 -5.48 0.75 -25.56
N GLU A 105 -4.62 -0.15 -26.06
CA GLU A 105 -4.14 -1.35 -25.37
C GLU A 105 -2.86 -1.09 -24.52
N ALA A 106 -2.53 0.18 -24.24
CA ALA A 106 -1.34 0.49 -23.48
C ALA A 106 -1.44 -0.08 -22.06
N GLY A 107 -0.40 -0.82 -21.65
CA GLY A 107 -0.34 -1.43 -20.34
C GLY A 107 -0.40 -0.41 -19.19
N VAL A 108 -0.74 -0.90 -18.01
CA VAL A 108 -0.83 -0.12 -16.77
C VAL A 108 0.29 -0.50 -15.82
N LEU A 109 0.96 0.51 -15.26
CA LEU A 109 1.84 0.38 -14.12
C LEU A 109 1.16 0.98 -12.89
N LEU A 110 0.70 0.13 -11.98
CA LEU A 110 0.09 0.52 -10.71
C LEU A 110 1.18 0.62 -9.63
N ASP A 111 1.48 1.82 -9.16
CA ASP A 111 2.51 2.08 -8.14
C ASP A 111 1.90 2.22 -6.74
N LEU A 112 2.13 1.20 -5.91
CA LEU A 112 1.68 1.12 -4.52
C LEU A 112 2.84 1.26 -3.52
N ARG A 113 4.03 1.67 -3.97
CA ARG A 113 5.19 1.88 -3.11
C ARG A 113 4.93 2.98 -2.09
N GLY A 114 5.28 2.71 -0.83
CA GLY A 114 5.02 3.62 0.30
C GLY A 114 3.54 3.78 0.69
N ASN A 115 2.62 3.06 0.03
CA ASN A 115 1.20 3.13 0.33
C ASN A 115 0.89 2.37 1.63
N GLY A 116 0.60 3.12 2.69
CA GLY A 116 0.32 2.57 4.01
C GLY A 116 -1.06 1.91 4.17
N GLY A 117 -1.84 1.78 3.10
CA GLY A 117 -3.21 1.28 3.11
C GLY A 117 -4.26 2.40 3.18
N GLY A 118 -5.35 2.15 3.89
CA GLY A 118 -6.48 3.08 4.03
C GLY A 118 -7.81 2.35 4.11
N LEU A 119 -8.86 2.97 3.58
CA LEU A 119 -10.21 2.41 3.52
C LEU A 119 -10.23 1.15 2.66
N VAL A 120 -10.61 0.03 3.27
CA VAL A 120 -10.72 -1.27 2.60
C VAL A 120 -11.70 -1.22 1.44
N SER A 121 -12.82 -0.51 1.59
CA SER A 121 -13.80 -0.35 0.51
C SER A 121 -13.19 0.31 -0.73
N GLU A 122 -12.36 1.35 -0.55
CA GLU A 122 -11.69 2.04 -1.64
C GLU A 122 -10.63 1.17 -2.31
N ALA A 123 -9.94 0.33 -1.53
CA ALA A 123 -9.01 -0.66 -2.05
C ALA A 123 -9.72 -1.75 -2.86
N VAL A 124 -10.86 -2.26 -2.40
CA VAL A 124 -11.69 -3.20 -3.15
C VAL A 124 -12.16 -2.56 -4.46
N THR A 125 -12.70 -1.34 -4.42
CA THR A 125 -13.12 -0.62 -5.64
C THR A 125 -11.96 -0.39 -6.61
N ALA A 126 -10.75 -0.09 -6.12
CA ALA A 126 -9.55 0.03 -6.94
C ALA A 126 -9.14 -1.32 -7.57
N ALA A 127 -9.21 -2.43 -6.84
CA ALA A 127 -8.97 -3.76 -7.39
C ALA A 127 -10.00 -4.12 -8.48
N SER A 128 -11.27 -3.75 -8.28
CA SER A 128 -12.34 -3.91 -9.27
C SER A 128 -12.10 -3.18 -10.58
N ALA A 129 -11.19 -2.20 -10.64
CA ALA A 129 -10.80 -1.57 -11.91
C ALA A 129 -10.06 -2.54 -12.85
N PHE A 130 -9.47 -3.61 -12.31
CA PHE A 130 -8.64 -4.58 -13.04
C PHE A 130 -9.22 -6.00 -13.03
N LEU A 131 -10.37 -6.21 -12.37
CA LEU A 131 -11.00 -7.50 -12.17
C LEU A 131 -12.46 -7.43 -12.61
N ASP A 132 -12.95 -8.48 -13.26
CA ASP A 132 -14.37 -8.63 -13.61
C ASP A 132 -15.10 -9.48 -12.56
N GLY A 133 -15.15 -8.96 -11.33
CA GLY A 133 -15.76 -9.64 -10.19
C GLY A 133 -14.91 -10.75 -9.52
N GLY A 134 -15.53 -11.37 -8.52
CA GLY A 134 -14.95 -12.47 -7.73
C GLY A 134 -14.06 -12.01 -6.57
N LEU A 135 -13.46 -12.99 -5.89
CA LEU A 135 -12.74 -12.78 -4.63
C LEU A 135 -11.55 -11.81 -4.74
N VAL A 136 -11.51 -10.82 -3.85
CA VAL A 136 -10.37 -9.92 -3.61
C VAL A 136 -9.64 -10.34 -2.34
N ALA A 137 -10.36 -10.55 -1.25
CA ALA A 137 -9.81 -11.07 0.00
C ALA A 137 -10.91 -11.65 0.87
N THR A 138 -10.51 -12.47 1.84
CA THR A 138 -11.36 -12.81 2.98
C THR A 138 -10.79 -12.21 4.25
N TYR A 139 -11.63 -12.03 5.27
CA TYR A 139 -11.20 -11.70 6.61
C TYR A 139 -12.15 -12.32 7.63
N ASP A 140 -11.63 -12.73 8.77
CA ASP A 140 -12.45 -13.35 9.82
C ASP A 140 -12.86 -12.32 10.88
N ILE A 141 -14.10 -12.34 11.35
CA ILE A 141 -14.52 -11.64 12.58
C ILE A 141 -15.07 -12.67 13.55
N ASN A 142 -14.45 -12.83 14.71
CA ASN A 142 -14.91 -13.78 15.75
C ASN A 142 -15.15 -15.21 15.21
N GLY A 143 -14.33 -15.66 14.25
CA GLY A 143 -14.45 -16.97 13.60
C GLY A 143 -15.46 -17.03 12.45
N GLU A 144 -16.15 -15.93 12.14
CA GLU A 144 -17.01 -15.82 10.97
C GLU A 144 -16.23 -15.21 9.80
N GLN A 145 -16.06 -15.99 8.73
CA GLN A 145 -15.38 -15.52 7.53
C GLN A 145 -16.28 -14.54 6.76
N ARG A 146 -15.70 -13.39 6.41
CA ARG A 146 -16.28 -12.38 5.53
C ARG A 146 -15.52 -12.35 4.22
N VAL A 147 -16.26 -12.10 3.15
CA VAL A 147 -15.75 -12.12 1.77
C VAL A 147 -15.83 -10.73 1.19
N LEU A 148 -14.72 -10.27 0.60
CA LEU A 148 -14.65 -9.05 -0.19
C LEU A 148 -14.52 -9.45 -1.65
N ASN A 149 -15.50 -9.06 -2.47
CA ASN A 149 -15.49 -9.33 -3.90
C ASN A 149 -15.28 -8.03 -4.68
N ALA A 150 -14.63 -8.15 -5.83
CA ALA A 150 -14.58 -7.12 -6.82
C ALA A 150 -15.98 -6.92 -7.44
N ASP A 151 -16.23 -5.69 -7.88
CA ASP A 151 -17.37 -5.37 -8.72
C ASP A 151 -17.05 -5.78 -10.17
N PRO A 152 -18.05 -6.18 -10.97
CA PRO A 152 -17.85 -6.49 -12.39
C PRO A 152 -17.49 -5.23 -13.22
N GLY A 153 -17.07 -5.46 -14.46
CA GLY A 153 -16.77 -4.43 -15.45
C GLY A 153 -15.37 -3.82 -15.32
N GLY A 154 -14.43 -4.53 -14.70
CA GLY A 154 -13.01 -4.15 -14.68
C GLY A 154 -12.26 -4.56 -15.95
N ASP A 155 -11.14 -3.92 -16.21
CA ASP A 155 -10.26 -4.25 -17.33
C ASP A 155 -9.39 -5.46 -17.02
N THR A 156 -9.73 -6.59 -17.63
CA THR A 156 -9.03 -7.86 -17.46
C THR A 156 -8.00 -8.17 -18.55
N THR A 157 -7.90 -7.34 -19.59
CA THR A 157 -7.12 -7.65 -20.79
C THR A 157 -5.81 -6.88 -20.88
N ARG A 158 -5.78 -5.61 -20.46
CA ARG A 158 -4.56 -4.80 -20.61
C ARG A 158 -3.40 -5.37 -19.80
N PRO A 159 -2.16 -5.33 -20.29
CA PRO A 159 -1.00 -5.69 -19.49
C PRO A 159 -0.95 -4.89 -18.18
N LEU A 160 -0.75 -5.57 -17.05
CA LEU A 160 -0.73 -4.93 -15.73
C LEU A 160 0.51 -5.36 -14.94
N VAL A 161 1.25 -4.37 -14.46
CA VAL A 161 2.33 -4.55 -13.49
C VAL A 161 2.04 -3.73 -12.24
N VAL A 162 2.24 -4.34 -11.07
CA VAL A 162 2.07 -3.68 -9.77
C VAL A 162 3.44 -3.49 -9.11
N LEU A 163 3.77 -2.25 -8.76
CA LEU A 163 5.01 -1.90 -8.05
C LEU A 163 4.75 -1.83 -6.54
N VAL A 164 5.57 -2.55 -5.79
CA VAL A 164 5.48 -2.62 -4.32
C VAL A 164 6.83 -2.47 -3.64
N ASP A 165 6.79 -2.05 -2.37
CA ASP A 165 7.96 -2.02 -1.50
C ASP A 165 7.58 -2.35 -0.06
N SER A 166 8.56 -2.29 0.85
CA SER A 166 8.34 -2.53 2.28
C SER A 166 7.42 -1.51 2.95
N GLY A 167 7.07 -0.41 2.27
CA GLY A 167 6.10 0.58 2.72
C GLY A 167 4.67 0.29 2.24
N THR A 168 4.49 -0.61 1.26
CA THR A 168 3.19 -1.14 0.86
C THR A 168 2.61 -1.96 2.02
N MET A 169 1.44 -1.54 2.54
CA MET A 169 0.90 -2.06 3.80
C MET A 169 -0.64 -2.16 3.76
N SER A 170 -1.20 -3.11 4.51
CA SER A 170 -2.63 -3.20 4.82
C SER A 170 -3.52 -3.26 3.57
N ALA A 171 -4.45 -2.34 3.37
CA ALA A 171 -5.35 -2.34 2.21
C ALA A 171 -4.59 -2.34 0.86
N ALA A 172 -3.36 -1.83 0.80
CA ALA A 172 -2.51 -1.94 -0.40
C ALA A 172 -1.99 -3.36 -0.63
N GLU A 173 -1.72 -4.11 0.44
CA GLU A 173 -1.34 -5.53 0.36
C GLU A 173 -2.52 -6.39 -0.09
N LEU A 174 -3.75 -6.02 0.30
CA LEU A 174 -4.98 -6.65 -0.19
C LEU A 174 -5.13 -6.50 -1.70
N VAL A 175 -4.94 -5.29 -2.26
CA VAL A 175 -4.98 -5.09 -3.71
C VAL A 175 -3.86 -5.87 -4.40
N THR A 176 -2.65 -5.83 -3.84
CA THR A 176 -1.48 -6.54 -4.39
C THR A 176 -1.74 -8.03 -4.46
N GLY A 177 -2.13 -8.66 -3.34
CA GLY A 177 -2.41 -10.09 -3.28
C GLY A 177 -3.59 -10.51 -4.15
N ALA A 178 -4.65 -9.70 -4.21
CA ALA A 178 -5.80 -9.98 -5.08
C ALA A 178 -5.42 -10.03 -6.56
N LEU A 179 -4.61 -9.08 -7.03
CA LEU A 179 -4.18 -9.02 -8.42
C LEU A 179 -3.12 -10.08 -8.75
N GLN A 180 -2.25 -10.41 -7.78
CA GLN A 180 -1.22 -11.43 -7.93
C GLN A 180 -1.80 -12.84 -7.98
N ASP A 181 -2.54 -13.26 -6.95
CA ASP A 181 -3.09 -14.62 -6.81
C ASP A 181 -4.03 -14.97 -7.98
N ARG A 182 -4.74 -13.97 -8.50
CA ARG A 182 -5.64 -14.15 -9.64
C ARG A 182 -4.93 -14.15 -11.00
N GLY A 183 -3.60 -14.10 -11.01
CA GLY A 183 -2.79 -14.02 -12.23
C GLY A 183 -3.06 -12.76 -13.06
N ARG A 184 -3.65 -11.72 -12.46
CA ARG A 184 -4.06 -10.50 -13.18
C ARG A 184 -2.88 -9.57 -13.41
N SER A 185 -1.91 -9.55 -12.50
CA SER A 185 -0.72 -8.70 -12.61
C SER A 185 0.57 -9.47 -12.34
N ILE A 186 1.68 -8.97 -12.90
CA ILE A 186 3.00 -9.29 -12.38
C ILE A 186 3.39 -8.23 -11.34
N THR A 187 3.72 -8.66 -10.15
CA THR A 187 4.17 -7.79 -9.05
C THR A 187 5.69 -7.66 -9.07
N VAL A 188 6.20 -6.45 -8.89
CA VAL A 188 7.62 -6.12 -9.00
C VAL A 188 8.06 -5.24 -7.83
N GLY A 189 9.20 -5.54 -7.23
CA GLY A 189 9.83 -4.68 -6.21
C GLY A 189 10.31 -5.46 -5.01
N ALA A 190 9.97 -5.01 -3.80
CA ALA A 190 10.38 -5.66 -2.55
C ALA A 190 9.17 -6.19 -1.78
N ARG A 191 9.40 -7.18 -0.90
CA ARG A 191 8.37 -7.74 -0.01
C ARG A 191 7.65 -6.63 0.75
N THR A 192 6.33 -6.71 0.80
CA THR A 192 5.48 -5.73 1.49
C THR A 192 5.58 -5.87 3.01
N PHE A 193 4.92 -4.95 3.74
CA PHE A 193 5.11 -4.80 5.18
C PHE A 193 4.63 -6.01 6.01
N GLY A 194 3.49 -6.61 5.65
CA GLY A 194 2.86 -7.71 6.38
C GLY A 194 1.88 -7.28 7.46
N LYS A 195 1.10 -6.21 7.22
CA LYS A 195 0.00 -5.82 8.13
C LYS A 195 -1.31 -6.42 7.63
N GLY A 196 -1.61 -7.64 8.05
CA GLY A 196 -2.82 -8.37 7.67
C GLY A 196 -3.99 -8.16 8.63
N SER A 197 -3.82 -7.49 9.76
CA SER A 197 -4.88 -7.29 10.75
C SER A 197 -6.00 -6.35 10.27
N VAL A 198 -7.25 -6.74 10.47
CA VAL A 198 -8.44 -5.89 10.32
C VAL A 198 -8.74 -5.23 11.65
N GLN A 199 -8.83 -3.91 11.67
CA GLN A 199 -9.22 -3.15 12.85
C GLN A 199 -10.60 -2.53 12.64
N MET A 200 -11.46 -2.65 13.66
CA MET A 200 -12.78 -2.01 13.66
C MET A 200 -12.90 -1.03 14.83
N PRO A 201 -13.48 0.16 14.59
CA PRO A 201 -13.77 1.10 15.67
C PRO A 201 -14.88 0.55 16.56
N SER A 202 -14.59 0.43 17.85
CA SER A 202 -15.54 0.09 18.91
C SER A 202 -15.72 1.30 19.82
N LYS A 203 -16.98 1.74 20.00
CA LYS A 203 -17.30 2.84 20.92
C LYS A 203 -17.29 2.32 22.35
N LEU A 204 -16.54 3.00 23.21
CA LEU A 204 -16.48 2.71 24.64
C LEU A 204 -17.56 3.51 25.41
N PRO A 205 -17.93 3.09 26.64
CA PRO A 205 -18.98 3.76 27.43
C PRO A 205 -18.73 5.23 27.74
N ASP A 206 -17.47 5.66 27.72
CA ASP A 206 -17.03 7.04 27.95
C ASP A 206 -17.07 7.92 26.67
N GLY A 207 -17.54 7.36 25.55
CA GLY A 207 -17.62 8.03 24.25
C GLY A 207 -16.32 8.00 23.44
N SER A 208 -15.24 7.39 23.96
CA SER A 208 -14.01 7.16 23.20
C SER A 208 -14.18 6.03 22.17
N VAL A 209 -13.27 5.96 21.19
CA VAL A 209 -13.27 4.92 20.15
C VAL A 209 -11.97 4.13 20.25
N ALA A 210 -12.08 2.82 20.49
CA ALA A 210 -10.97 1.88 20.45
C ALA A 210 -10.94 1.18 19.09
N GLU A 211 -9.78 1.13 18.44
CA GLU A 211 -9.58 0.28 17.27
C GLU A 211 -9.17 -1.12 17.72
N LEU A 212 -10.11 -2.06 17.71
CA LEU A 212 -9.85 -3.44 18.09
C LEU A 212 -9.51 -4.26 16.84
N THR A 213 -8.45 -5.05 16.91
CA THR A 213 -8.17 -6.05 15.88
C THR A 213 -9.23 -7.14 15.98
N VAL A 214 -10.06 -7.26 14.95
CA VAL A 214 -11.18 -8.21 14.90
C VAL A 214 -10.88 -9.42 14.02
N GLY A 215 -9.80 -9.36 13.25
CA GLY A 215 -9.54 -10.34 12.19
C GLY A 215 -8.20 -10.21 11.49
N HIS A 216 -7.94 -11.14 10.58
CA HIS A 216 -6.79 -11.11 9.66
C HIS A 216 -7.27 -11.34 8.22
N TYR A 217 -6.69 -10.60 7.28
CA TYR A 217 -6.90 -10.80 5.86
C TYR A 217 -6.22 -12.06 5.35
N ARG A 218 -6.88 -12.70 4.39
CA ARG A 218 -6.29 -13.69 3.50
C ARG A 218 -6.52 -13.29 2.05
N THR A 219 -5.50 -13.53 1.23
CA THR A 219 -5.57 -13.32 -0.22
C THR A 219 -6.46 -14.40 -0.88
N PRO A 220 -6.78 -14.29 -2.19
CA PRO A 220 -7.63 -15.29 -2.86
C PRO A 220 -7.14 -16.74 -2.78
N ASP A 221 -5.82 -16.98 -2.79
CA ASP A 221 -5.25 -18.32 -2.61
C ASP A 221 -5.19 -18.77 -1.14
N GLY A 222 -5.73 -17.96 -0.22
CA GLY A 222 -5.82 -18.25 1.21
C GLY A 222 -4.56 -17.89 2.00
N HIS A 223 -3.59 -17.20 1.39
CA HIS A 223 -2.36 -16.79 2.07
C HIS A 223 -2.63 -15.71 3.13
N GLY A 224 -2.13 -15.94 4.33
CA GLY A 224 -2.15 -14.93 5.39
C GLY A 224 -1.09 -13.85 5.17
N VAL A 225 -1.50 -12.59 5.25
CA VAL A 225 -0.62 -11.42 5.05
C VAL A 225 0.14 -11.05 6.32
N ASP A 226 -0.45 -11.30 7.49
CA ASP A 226 0.06 -10.80 8.78
C ASP A 226 1.43 -11.39 9.15
N GLY A 227 2.40 -10.51 9.42
CA GLY A 227 3.79 -10.86 9.72
C GLY A 227 4.61 -11.38 8.53
N ARG A 228 3.99 -11.63 7.38
CA ARG A 228 4.63 -12.21 6.19
C ARG A 228 4.76 -11.22 5.04
N GLY A 229 3.72 -10.42 4.80
CA GLY A 229 3.57 -9.60 3.61
C GLY A 229 3.33 -10.43 2.36
N ILE A 230 3.27 -9.74 1.24
CA ILE A 230 3.20 -10.25 -0.12
C ILE A 230 4.61 -10.24 -0.70
N THR A 231 5.04 -11.37 -1.23
CA THR A 231 6.33 -11.49 -1.92
C THR A 231 6.11 -11.22 -3.41
N PRO A 232 6.81 -10.24 -4.01
CA PRO A 232 6.60 -9.93 -5.41
C PRO A 232 7.14 -11.03 -6.32
N ASP A 233 6.51 -11.21 -7.49
CA ASP A 233 6.91 -12.18 -8.52
C ASP A 233 8.32 -11.90 -9.03
N VAL A 234 8.67 -10.61 -9.16
CA VAL A 234 10.01 -10.17 -9.54
C VAL A 234 10.60 -9.31 -8.42
N GLN A 235 11.48 -9.91 -7.62
CA GLN A 235 12.20 -9.19 -6.58
C GLN A 235 13.32 -8.30 -7.13
N VAL A 236 13.31 -7.03 -6.73
CA VAL A 236 14.27 -6.01 -7.17
C VAL A 236 14.52 -5.02 -6.04
N SER A 237 15.78 -4.82 -5.66
CA SER A 237 16.17 -3.86 -4.62
C SER A 237 16.44 -2.46 -5.15
N GLU A 238 16.83 -2.31 -6.41
CA GLU A 238 17.16 -1.02 -7.05
C GLU A 238 16.56 -0.89 -8.44
N ARG A 239 16.18 0.33 -8.85
CA ARG A 239 15.58 0.60 -10.17
C ARG A 239 14.33 -0.26 -10.44
N ALA A 240 13.54 -0.55 -9.41
CA ALA A 240 12.32 -1.36 -9.51
C ALA A 240 11.36 -0.85 -10.59
N GLN A 241 11.23 0.46 -10.75
CA GLN A 241 10.40 1.06 -11.80
C GLN A 241 10.92 0.77 -13.21
N ASP A 242 12.23 0.81 -13.44
CA ASP A 242 12.81 0.46 -14.74
C ASP A 242 12.56 -1.02 -15.05
N ARG A 243 12.76 -1.89 -14.06
CA ARG A 243 12.49 -3.32 -14.22
C ARG A 243 11.00 -3.60 -14.48
N ALA A 244 10.10 -2.92 -13.76
CA ALA A 244 8.67 -3.04 -13.97
C ALA A 244 8.25 -2.60 -15.38
N ARG A 245 8.90 -1.55 -15.92
CA ARG A 245 8.68 -1.14 -17.31
C ARG A 245 9.15 -2.19 -18.31
N THR A 246 10.29 -2.83 -18.07
CA THR A 246 10.76 -3.95 -18.92
C THR A 246 9.77 -5.11 -18.90
N VAL A 247 9.27 -5.49 -17.71
CA VAL A 247 8.25 -6.54 -17.57
C VAL A 247 6.98 -6.14 -18.33
N LEU A 248 6.49 -4.92 -18.12
CA LEU A 248 5.27 -4.43 -18.77
C LEU A 248 5.40 -4.41 -20.30
N SER A 249 6.56 -4.01 -20.84
CA SER A 249 6.81 -4.06 -22.28
C SER A 249 6.82 -5.49 -22.84
N GLY A 250 7.31 -6.47 -22.07
CA GLY A 250 7.28 -7.87 -22.47
C GLY A 250 5.87 -8.46 -22.50
N LEU A 251 4.98 -8.01 -21.61
CA LEU A 251 3.58 -8.44 -21.58
C LEU A 251 2.76 -7.90 -22.76
N GLY A 252 3.08 -6.69 -23.25
CA GLY A 252 2.41 -6.09 -24.41
C GLY A 252 2.98 -6.51 -25.77
N GLY A 253 4.03 -7.33 -25.80
CA GLY A 253 4.83 -7.61 -27.00
C GLY A 253 4.35 -8.75 -27.92
N ASN A 254 3.15 -9.28 -27.74
CA ASN A 254 2.59 -10.32 -28.63
C ASN A 254 1.58 -9.74 -29.63
N GLY A 255 2.04 -8.79 -30.46
CA GLY A 255 1.33 -8.28 -31.63
C GLY A 255 2.15 -8.52 -32.90
#